data_AF-Q2YKT0-F1
#
_entry.id   AF-Q2YKT0-F1
#
_cell.length_a   1.000
_cell.length_b   1.000
_cell.length_c   1.000
_cell.angle_alpha   90.00
_cell.angle_beta   90.00
_cell.angle_gamma   90.00
#
_symmetry.space_group_name_H-M   'P 1'
#
loop_
_entity.id
_entity.type
_entity.pdbx_description
1 polymer ?
#
loop_
_entity_poly.entity_id
_entity_poly.type
_entity_poly.pdbx_seq_one_letter_code
_entity_poly.pdbx_strand_id
1 'polypeptide(L)'
;MQSWRGHGFRGKGLNPNVAPEQTVFAQRSIYSNEGDGRRIMVELANNIETLEFIISKAREYDVQVPAVDEDSGSNPGDDRDVDILDASIGNPTRKELFAAISSLNEDERIELLALMWVGRGDFSATEWEEALSTASERHNGREAKYLIGTPLLGDYIEEGLVALGFDVETYDNE
;
A
#
# COMPACT_ATOMS: atom_id res chain seq x y z
N MET A 1 -23.14 -3.80 76.29
CA MET A 1 -22.64 -5.16 75.98
C MET A 1 -22.71 -5.37 74.48
N GLN A 2 -21.57 -5.74 73.88
CA GLN A 2 -21.34 -6.24 72.51
C GLN A 2 -21.56 -5.23 71.35
N SER A 3 -20.77 -5.04 70.29
CA SER A 3 -19.44 -5.44 69.79
C SER A 3 -19.58 -5.79 68.29
N TRP A 4 -18.98 -4.94 67.41
CA TRP A 4 -18.37 -5.25 66.08
C TRP A 4 -19.36 -5.59 64.91
N ARG A 5 -19.14 -5.29 63.60
CA ARG A 5 -17.95 -4.94 62.80
C ARG A 5 -18.31 -4.43 61.37
N GLY A 6 -17.46 -3.56 60.79
CA GLY A 6 -17.08 -3.43 59.35
C GLY A 6 -18.09 -2.81 58.37
N HIS A 7 -17.72 -2.09 57.31
CA HIS A 7 -16.43 -1.77 56.69
C HIS A 7 -16.59 -0.45 55.90
N GLY A 8 -15.57 0.42 55.93
CA GLY A 8 -15.61 1.74 55.30
C GLY A 8 -15.21 1.73 53.82
N PHE A 9 -15.99 2.42 53.00
CA PHE A 9 -15.57 2.92 51.69
C PHE A 9 -15.41 4.44 51.79
N ARG A 10 -14.15 4.92 51.70
CA ARG A 10 -13.80 6.34 51.70
C ARG A 10 -13.65 6.77 50.24
N GLY A 11 -14.71 7.35 49.66
CA GLY A 11 -14.64 7.99 48.34
C GLY A 11 -13.81 9.28 48.41
N LYS A 12 -12.79 9.41 47.57
CA LYS A 12 -12.05 10.65 47.36
C LYS A 12 -12.30 11.20 45.96
N GLY A 13 -12.87 12.39 45.92
CA GLY A 13 -12.58 13.51 45.02
C GLY A 13 -12.47 13.23 43.53
N LEU A 14 -13.53 13.57 42.79
CA LEU A 14 -13.48 13.82 41.34
C LEU A 14 -12.61 15.06 41.07
N ASN A 15 -11.60 14.89 40.20
CA ASN A 15 -10.78 15.96 39.66
C ASN A 15 -11.46 16.54 38.40
N PRO A 16 -11.71 17.86 38.28
CA PRO A 16 -12.49 18.43 37.17
C PRO A 16 -11.66 18.79 35.92
N ASN A 17 -10.51 18.16 35.69
CA ASN A 17 -9.62 18.49 34.55
C ASN A 17 -9.40 17.29 33.62
N VAL A 18 -10.49 16.72 33.11
CA VAL A 18 -10.44 15.73 32.03
C VAL A 18 -11.07 16.40 30.81
N ALA A 19 -10.22 16.86 29.88
CA ALA A 19 -10.65 17.32 28.56
C ALA A 19 -11.12 16.11 27.73
N PRO A 20 -12.02 16.29 26.74
CA PRO A 20 -12.52 15.19 25.93
C PRO A 20 -11.45 14.78 24.89
N GLU A 21 -10.69 13.74 25.22
CA GLU A 21 -9.78 13.09 24.29
C GLU A 21 -10.55 12.25 23.27
N GLN A 22 -10.77 12.89 22.12
CA GLN A 22 -10.64 12.40 20.75
C GLN A 22 -10.81 10.88 20.54
N THR A 23 -11.82 10.56 19.73
CA THR A 23 -12.02 9.35 18.94
C THR A 23 -10.73 8.56 18.70
N VAL A 24 -10.55 7.48 19.45
CA VAL A 24 -9.53 6.48 19.18
C VAL A 24 -10.05 5.60 18.03
N PHE A 25 -9.72 5.98 16.80
CA PHE A 25 -9.70 5.03 15.68
C PHE A 25 -8.58 4.05 15.98
N ALA A 26 -8.95 2.85 16.43
CA ALA A 26 -8.00 1.77 16.66
C ALA A 26 -7.40 1.33 15.32
N GLN A 27 -6.25 1.89 14.95
CA GLN A 27 -5.37 1.31 13.94
C GLN A 27 -5.02 -0.10 14.41
N ARG A 28 -5.51 -1.07 13.65
CA ARG A 28 -5.32 -2.50 13.86
C ARG A 28 -3.87 -2.84 13.49
N SER A 29 -2.92 -2.60 14.40
CA SER A 29 -1.58 -3.18 14.29
C SER A 29 -1.70 -4.71 14.41
N ILE A 30 -1.61 -5.42 13.29
CA ILE A 30 -1.53 -6.88 13.28
C ILE A 30 -0.05 -7.26 13.47
N TYR A 31 0.21 -8.18 14.40
CA TYR A 31 1.54 -8.66 14.78
C TYR A 31 1.66 -10.19 14.58
N SER A 32 2.84 -10.64 14.14
CA SER A 32 3.52 -11.97 14.33
C SER A 32 3.72 -12.77 13.02
N ASN A 33 4.81 -13.53 12.77
CA ASN A 33 5.80 -14.15 13.69
C ASN A 33 7.17 -14.59 13.05
N GLU A 34 8.21 -14.64 13.89
CA GLU A 34 9.41 -15.52 13.95
C GLU A 34 10.57 -15.43 12.92
N GLY A 35 11.73 -14.88 13.37
CA GLY A 35 13.04 -15.21 12.81
C GLY A 35 14.22 -14.32 13.25
N ASP A 36 14.06 -13.01 13.19
CA ASP A 36 15.11 -12.03 13.51
C ASP A 36 14.48 -10.89 14.29
N GLY A 37 15.03 -10.53 15.45
CA GLY A 37 14.45 -9.58 16.41
C GLY A 37 14.38 -8.13 15.93
N ARG A 38 14.37 -7.88 14.62
CA ARG A 38 14.25 -6.56 14.01
C ARG A 38 12.81 -6.36 13.57
N ARG A 39 12.03 -5.69 14.42
CA ARG A 39 10.76 -5.10 14.01
C ARG A 39 11.08 -4.08 12.92
N ILE A 40 10.75 -4.38 11.66
CA ILE A 40 10.68 -3.34 10.64
C ILE A 40 9.35 -2.64 10.93
N MET A 41 9.40 -1.54 11.69
CA MET A 41 8.22 -0.70 11.89
C MET A 41 8.14 0.22 10.68
N VAL A 42 7.58 -0.28 9.59
CA VAL A 42 7.26 0.55 8.42
C VAL A 42 6.01 1.35 8.73
N GLU A 43 6.07 2.66 8.51
CA GLU A 43 4.88 3.50 8.41
C GLU A 43 4.63 3.77 6.93
N LEU A 44 3.40 3.50 6.49
CA LEU A 44 2.99 3.78 5.11
C LEU A 44 2.49 5.22 4.99
N ALA A 45 2.88 5.89 3.92
CA ALA A 45 2.34 7.17 3.48
C ALA A 45 0.92 7.01 2.92
N ASN A 46 0.65 5.91 2.20
CA ASN A 46 -0.68 5.59 1.69
C ASN A 46 -1.56 4.96 2.76
N ASN A 47 -2.86 5.24 2.68
CA ASN A 47 -3.86 4.44 3.38
C ASN A 47 -4.00 3.06 2.71
N ILE A 48 -4.09 2.00 3.52
CA ILE A 48 -4.35 0.62 3.07
C ILE A 48 -5.57 0.55 2.15
N GLU A 49 -6.67 1.25 2.47
CA GLU A 49 -7.89 1.25 1.63
C GLU A 49 -7.61 1.77 0.20
N THR A 50 -6.72 2.75 0.08
CA THR A 50 -6.30 3.28 -1.22
C THR A 50 -5.48 2.25 -2.00
N LEU A 51 -4.58 1.54 -1.32
CA LEU A 51 -3.77 0.49 -1.92
C LEU A 51 -4.61 -0.70 -2.35
N GLU A 52 -5.55 -1.16 -1.52
CA GLU A 52 -6.51 -2.22 -1.85
C GLU A 52 -7.34 -1.86 -3.08
N PHE A 53 -7.82 -0.61 -3.18
CA PHE A 53 -8.52 -0.13 -4.37
C PHE A 53 -7.64 -0.18 -5.62
N ILE A 54 -6.39 0.27 -5.53
CA ILE A 54 -5.43 0.24 -6.64
C ILE A 54 -5.13 -1.21 -7.06
N ILE A 55 -4.91 -2.12 -6.11
CA ILE A 55 -4.66 -3.54 -6.37
C ILE A 55 -5.84 -4.17 -7.12
N SER A 56 -7.06 -3.98 -6.61
CA SER A 56 -8.28 -4.51 -7.24
C SER A 56 -8.44 -4.00 -8.67
N LYS A 57 -8.23 -2.70 -8.90
CA LYS A 57 -8.34 -2.10 -10.23
C LYS A 57 -7.23 -2.52 -11.19
N ALA A 58 -6.01 -2.73 -10.70
CA ALA A 58 -4.91 -3.26 -11.50
C ALA A 58 -5.21 -4.69 -11.97
N ARG A 59 -5.67 -5.57 -11.08
CA ARG A 59 -6.09 -6.94 -11.43
C ARG A 59 -7.24 -6.95 -12.43
N GLU A 60 -8.27 -6.14 -12.20
CA GLU A 60 -9.40 -6.00 -13.13
C GLU A 60 -8.93 -5.56 -14.53
N TYR A 61 -7.96 -4.64 -14.60
CA TYR A 61 -7.40 -4.18 -15.86
C TYR A 61 -6.56 -5.26 -16.55
N ASP A 62 -5.72 -6.01 -15.82
CA ASP A 62 -4.90 -7.09 -16.36
C ASP A 62 -5.74 -8.24 -16.93
N VAL A 63 -6.90 -8.54 -16.32
CA VAL A 63 -7.87 -9.51 -16.87
C VAL A 63 -8.43 -9.03 -18.23
N GLN A 64 -8.70 -7.74 -18.37
CA GLN A 64 -9.25 -7.16 -19.60
C GLN A 64 -8.19 -6.98 -20.69
N VAL A 65 -6.96 -6.68 -20.30
CA VAL A 65 -5.83 -6.45 -21.17
C VAL A 65 -4.73 -7.43 -20.75
N PRO A 66 -4.83 -8.70 -21.17
CA PRO A 66 -3.82 -9.68 -20.82
C PRO A 66 -2.46 -9.23 -21.36
N ALA A 67 -1.39 -9.53 -20.60
CA ALA A 67 -0.03 -9.24 -21.01
C ALA A 67 0.20 -9.79 -22.43
N VAL A 68 0.66 -8.92 -23.33
CA VAL A 68 1.09 -9.35 -24.66
C VAL A 68 2.42 -10.09 -24.49
N ASP A 69 2.57 -11.28 -25.08
CA ASP A 69 3.81 -12.04 -25.03
C ASP A 69 4.98 -11.18 -25.52
N GLU A 70 6.01 -11.03 -24.68
CA GLU A 70 7.24 -10.25 -24.96
C GLU A 70 8.09 -10.82 -26.14
N ASP A 71 7.67 -11.94 -26.75
CA ASP A 71 8.34 -12.57 -27.91
C ASP A 71 8.08 -11.82 -29.24
N SER A 72 7.34 -10.71 -29.23
CA SER A 72 7.36 -9.75 -30.34
C SER A 72 8.59 -8.84 -30.22
N GLY A 73 9.76 -9.44 -30.50
CA GLY A 73 11.07 -8.82 -30.39
C GLY A 73 11.13 -7.39 -30.95
N SER A 74 11.42 -6.43 -30.07
CA SER A 74 11.74 -5.06 -30.43
C SER A 74 13.20 -4.77 -30.05
N ASN A 75 13.96 -4.35 -31.05
CA ASN A 75 15.40 -4.08 -31.01
C ASN A 75 15.77 -2.94 -30.02
N PRO A 76 16.98 -2.98 -29.39
CA PRO A 76 17.76 -1.96 -28.68
C PRO A 76 17.51 -0.44 -28.68
N GLY A 77 16.70 0.08 -29.60
CA GLY A 77 16.99 1.35 -30.24
C GLY A 77 15.82 2.31 -30.41
N ASP A 78 14.64 2.03 -29.88
CA ASP A 78 13.49 2.94 -30.05
C ASP A 78 12.64 3.06 -28.77
N ASP A 79 13.25 3.51 -27.67
CA ASP A 79 12.53 3.99 -26.48
C ASP A 79 12.04 5.43 -26.69
N ARG A 80 11.27 5.65 -27.76
CA ARG A 80 10.50 6.88 -27.95
C ARG A 80 9.09 6.48 -28.30
N ASP A 81 8.25 6.56 -27.27
CA ASP A 81 6.82 6.32 -27.30
C ASP A 81 6.47 4.84 -27.46
N VAL A 82 6.48 4.13 -26.32
CA VAL A 82 5.61 2.96 -26.16
C VAL A 82 4.19 3.50 -26.29
N ASP A 83 3.68 3.51 -27.52
CA ASP A 83 2.29 3.78 -27.84
C ASP A 83 1.47 2.71 -27.12
N ILE A 84 1.06 3.05 -25.91
CA ILE A 84 0.01 2.38 -25.15
C ILE A 84 -1.14 2.18 -26.15
N LEU A 85 -1.38 0.93 -26.57
CA LEU A 85 -2.38 0.54 -27.55
C LEU A 85 -3.64 1.39 -27.39
N ASP A 86 -4.04 2.10 -28.45
CA ASP A 86 -5.17 3.04 -28.53
C ASP A 86 -6.48 2.49 -27.90
N ALA A 87 -6.68 1.17 -27.96
CA ALA A 87 -7.80 0.46 -27.31
C ALA A 87 -7.82 0.59 -25.78
N SER A 88 -6.65 0.61 -25.12
CA SER A 88 -6.55 0.73 -23.67
C SER A 88 -6.86 2.14 -23.17
N ILE A 89 -6.59 3.19 -23.97
CA ILE A 89 -6.87 4.59 -23.61
C ILE A 89 -8.37 4.82 -23.41
N GLY A 90 -9.22 4.07 -24.12
CA GLY A 90 -10.67 4.08 -23.97
C GLY A 90 -11.20 3.33 -22.74
N ASN A 91 -10.42 2.41 -22.18
CA ASN A 91 -10.85 1.48 -21.14
C ASN A 91 -11.25 2.21 -19.83
N PRO A 92 -12.47 1.99 -19.31
CA PRO A 92 -12.94 2.67 -18.09
C PRO A 92 -12.13 2.28 -16.85
N THR A 93 -11.81 0.99 -16.67
CA THR A 93 -10.99 0.48 -15.57
C THR A 93 -9.60 1.10 -15.57
N ARG A 94 -8.97 1.22 -16.74
CA ARG A 94 -7.67 1.92 -16.88
C ARG A 94 -7.77 3.39 -16.48
N LYS A 95 -8.86 4.07 -16.84
CA LYS A 95 -9.07 5.49 -16.47
C LYS A 95 -9.25 5.65 -14.97
N GLU A 96 -10.00 4.76 -14.33
CA GLU A 96 -10.17 4.74 -12.87
C GLU A 96 -8.85 4.49 -12.16
N LEU A 97 -8.09 3.47 -12.59
CA LEU A 97 -6.77 3.18 -12.06
C LEU A 97 -5.80 4.37 -12.23
N PHE A 98 -5.79 4.97 -13.42
CA PHE A 98 -4.98 6.16 -13.69
C PHE A 98 -5.38 7.34 -12.81
N ALA A 99 -6.67 7.58 -12.64
CA ALA A 99 -7.17 8.66 -11.79
C ALA A 99 -6.79 8.42 -10.32
N ALA A 100 -6.89 7.20 -9.82
CA ALA A 100 -6.48 6.86 -8.46
C ALA A 100 -5.00 7.12 -8.23
N ILE A 101 -4.11 6.57 -9.06
CA ILE A 101 -2.66 6.76 -8.93
C ILE A 101 -2.28 8.25 -9.14
N SER A 102 -2.93 8.95 -10.06
CA SER A 102 -2.65 10.38 -10.31
C SER A 102 -3.15 11.30 -9.20
N SER A 103 -4.10 10.84 -8.38
CA SER A 103 -4.61 11.60 -7.23
C SER A 103 -3.72 11.53 -6.00
N LEU A 104 -2.84 10.52 -5.95
CA LEU A 104 -1.84 10.37 -4.90
C LEU A 104 -0.88 11.57 -4.89
N ASN A 105 -0.42 11.96 -3.71
CA ASN A 105 0.65 12.94 -3.53
C ASN A 105 2.02 12.33 -3.92
N GLU A 106 3.08 13.14 -3.84
CA GLU A 106 4.42 12.70 -4.26
C GLU A 106 4.95 11.52 -3.43
N ASP A 107 4.88 11.62 -2.11
CA ASP A 107 5.34 10.58 -1.19
C ASP A 107 4.53 9.29 -1.37
N GLU A 108 3.21 9.41 -1.53
CA GLU A 108 2.32 8.28 -1.80
C GLU A 108 2.67 7.56 -3.12
N ARG A 109 3.02 8.30 -4.18
CA ARG A 109 3.45 7.69 -5.46
C ARG A 109 4.83 7.05 -5.37
N ILE A 110 5.76 7.67 -4.65
CA ILE A 110 7.10 7.13 -4.38
C ILE A 110 6.97 5.81 -3.63
N GLU A 111 6.14 5.78 -2.59
CA GLU A 111 5.85 4.57 -1.83
C GLU A 111 5.22 3.48 -2.70
N LEU A 112 4.23 3.82 -3.54
CA LEU A 112 3.59 2.84 -4.42
C LEU A 112 4.60 2.22 -5.42
N LEU A 113 5.54 3.03 -5.93
CA LEU A 113 6.60 2.56 -6.79
C LEU A 113 7.57 1.63 -6.05
N ALA A 114 7.95 1.98 -4.83
CA ALA A 114 8.80 1.15 -3.98
C ALA A 114 8.13 -0.18 -3.60
N LEU A 115 6.82 -0.16 -3.25
CA LEU A 115 6.04 -1.37 -2.96
C LEU A 115 6.06 -2.34 -4.15
N MET A 116 5.81 -1.82 -5.36
CA MET A 116 5.86 -2.63 -6.58
C MET A 116 7.24 -3.26 -6.79
N TRP A 117 8.33 -2.52 -6.59
CA TRP A 117 9.68 -3.08 -6.71
C TRP A 117 10.00 -4.13 -5.64
N VAL A 118 9.50 -3.96 -4.41
CA VAL A 118 9.67 -4.95 -3.34
C VAL A 118 8.90 -6.23 -3.67
N GLY A 119 7.63 -6.15 -4.06
CA GLY A 119 6.86 -7.35 -4.41
C GLY A 119 7.31 -8.02 -5.70
N ARG A 120 7.91 -7.27 -6.63
CA ARG A 120 8.59 -7.84 -7.81
C ARG A 120 9.91 -8.53 -7.46
N GLY A 121 10.49 -8.21 -6.31
CA GLY A 121 11.76 -8.77 -5.84
C GLY A 121 13.01 -8.01 -6.31
N ASP A 122 12.88 -6.77 -6.78
CA ASP A 122 14.04 -5.91 -7.07
C ASP A 122 14.72 -5.42 -5.77
N PHE A 123 13.93 -5.28 -4.71
CA PHE A 123 14.37 -4.98 -3.35
C PHE A 123 13.71 -5.95 -2.38
N SER A 124 14.38 -6.25 -1.27
CA SER A 124 13.78 -6.98 -0.15
C SER A 124 13.07 -6.05 0.84
N ALA A 125 12.24 -6.62 1.72
CA ALA A 125 11.64 -5.88 2.84
C ALA A 125 12.69 -5.20 3.74
N THR A 126 13.89 -5.79 3.87
CA THR A 126 15.00 -5.20 4.64
C THR A 126 15.65 -4.01 3.95
N GLU A 127 15.43 -3.84 2.65
CA GLU A 127 15.94 -2.76 1.80
C GLU A 127 14.86 -1.70 1.53
N TRP A 128 13.78 -1.67 2.32
CA TRP A 128 12.66 -0.74 2.14
C TRP A 128 13.07 0.74 2.02
N GLU A 129 13.96 1.20 2.91
CA GLU A 129 14.47 2.58 2.87
C GLU A 129 15.28 2.88 1.60
N GLU A 130 16.01 1.89 1.08
CA GLU A 130 16.76 2.02 -0.16
C GLU A 130 15.82 2.03 -1.38
N ALA A 131 14.77 1.21 -1.35
CA ALA A 131 13.71 1.22 -2.36
C ALA A 131 13.01 2.59 -2.41
N LEU A 132 12.65 3.17 -1.25
CA LEU A 132 12.08 4.51 -1.15
C LEU A 132 13.03 5.60 -1.67
N SER A 133 14.30 5.56 -1.26
CA SER A 133 15.30 6.51 -1.74
C SER A 133 15.47 6.43 -3.26
N THR A 134 15.57 5.21 -3.79
CA THR A 134 15.68 4.98 -5.24
C THR A 134 14.44 5.44 -5.98
N ALA A 135 13.25 5.22 -5.41
CA ALA A 135 11.98 5.63 -6.00
C ALA A 135 11.86 7.16 -6.03
N SER A 136 12.28 7.84 -4.96
CA SER A 136 12.36 9.30 -4.88
C SER A 136 13.32 9.88 -5.92
N GLU A 137 14.51 9.29 -6.10
CA GLU A 137 15.48 9.72 -7.11
C GLU A 137 14.98 9.52 -8.56
N ARG A 138 14.19 8.47 -8.79
CA ARG A 138 13.64 8.15 -10.12
C ARG A 138 12.30 8.82 -10.40
N HIS A 139 11.70 9.49 -9.41
CA HIS A 139 10.44 10.22 -9.55
C HIS A 139 10.58 11.34 -10.60
N ASN A 140 9.75 11.30 -11.63
CA ASN A 140 9.73 12.24 -12.75
C ASN A 140 8.31 12.65 -13.20
N GLY A 141 7.26 12.29 -12.45
CA GLY A 141 5.87 12.62 -12.72
C GLY A 141 5.19 11.75 -13.78
N ARG A 142 5.86 10.69 -14.27
CA ARG A 142 5.32 9.73 -15.24
C ARG A 142 5.04 8.35 -14.63
N GLU A 143 5.10 8.23 -13.31
CA GLU A 143 4.97 6.99 -12.56
C GLU A 143 3.61 6.35 -12.82
N ALA A 144 2.54 7.14 -12.88
CA ALA A 144 1.20 6.62 -13.14
C ALA A 144 1.13 5.84 -14.46
N LYS A 145 1.82 6.31 -15.51
CA LYS A 145 1.86 5.58 -16.79
C LYS A 145 2.72 4.32 -16.71
N TYR A 146 3.87 4.41 -16.02
CA TYR A 146 4.78 3.29 -15.83
C TYR A 146 4.13 2.17 -15.01
N LEU A 147 3.52 2.51 -13.87
CA LEU A 147 2.82 1.58 -12.99
C LEU A 147 1.70 0.86 -13.75
N ILE A 148 0.82 1.60 -14.44
CA ILE A 148 -0.30 0.99 -15.20
C ILE A 148 0.17 0.13 -16.38
N GLY A 149 1.33 0.47 -16.96
CA GLY A 149 1.94 -0.33 -18.01
C GLY A 149 2.67 -1.56 -17.48
N THR A 150 2.80 -1.73 -16.16
CA THR A 150 3.46 -2.87 -15.53
C THR A 150 2.44 -4.01 -15.40
N PRO A 151 2.63 -5.14 -16.10
CA PRO A 151 1.78 -6.31 -15.91
C PRO A 151 1.87 -6.82 -14.47
N LEU A 152 0.77 -7.37 -13.94
CA LEU A 152 0.70 -7.90 -12.58
C LEU A 152 0.95 -6.83 -11.51
N LEU A 153 0.68 -5.56 -11.81
CA LEU A 153 0.91 -4.45 -10.89
C LEU A 153 0.21 -4.71 -9.54
N GLY A 154 -1.03 -5.19 -9.57
CA GLY A 154 -1.80 -5.46 -8.36
C GLY A 154 -1.13 -6.52 -7.47
N ASP A 155 -0.61 -7.57 -8.09
CA ASP A 155 0.05 -8.66 -7.36
C ASP A 155 1.38 -8.19 -6.76
N TYR A 156 2.16 -7.40 -7.50
CA TYR A 156 3.40 -6.85 -6.95
C TYR A 156 3.16 -5.88 -5.78
N ILE A 157 2.09 -5.08 -5.81
CA ILE A 157 1.80 -4.20 -4.66
C ILE A 157 1.37 -5.04 -3.44
N GLU A 158 0.53 -6.06 -3.63
CA GLU A 158 0.11 -6.97 -2.55
C GLU A 158 1.31 -7.70 -1.94
N GLU A 159 2.16 -8.32 -2.76
CA GLU A 159 3.35 -9.02 -2.29
C GLU A 159 4.32 -8.07 -1.57
N GLY A 160 4.45 -6.82 -2.03
CA GLY A 160 5.21 -5.78 -1.35
C GLY A 160 4.66 -5.47 0.05
N LEU A 161 3.33 -5.33 0.18
CA LEU A 161 2.68 -5.10 1.46
C LEU A 161 2.86 -6.28 2.42
N VAL A 162 2.67 -7.51 1.94
CA VAL A 162 2.89 -8.74 2.70
C VAL A 162 4.34 -8.84 3.17
N ALA A 163 5.31 -8.54 2.31
CA ALA A 163 6.73 -8.55 2.66
C ALA A 163 7.07 -7.55 3.78
N LEU A 164 6.39 -6.40 3.83
CA LEU A 164 6.52 -5.41 4.88
C LEU A 164 5.68 -5.71 6.14
N GLY A 165 4.89 -6.79 6.12
CA GLY A 165 4.08 -7.26 7.23
C GLY A 165 2.67 -6.67 7.31
N PHE A 166 2.16 -6.11 6.21
CA PHE A 166 0.78 -5.67 6.08
C PHE A 166 -0.09 -6.77 5.48
N ASP A 167 -1.28 -6.95 6.03
CA ASP A 167 -2.32 -7.82 5.50
C ASP A 167 -3.30 -6.94 4.73
N VAL A 168 -3.66 -7.35 3.51
CA VAL A 168 -4.64 -6.67 2.67
C VAL A 168 -5.78 -7.63 2.39
N GLU A 169 -7.00 -7.21 2.67
CA GLU A 169 -8.19 -7.98 2.33
C GLU A 169 -8.57 -7.63 0.88
N THR A 170 -7.86 -8.22 -0.08
CA THR A 170 -8.22 -8.06 -1.48
C THR A 170 -9.48 -8.87 -1.79
N TYR A 171 -10.52 -8.20 -2.30
CA TYR A 171 -11.71 -8.89 -2.78
C TYR A 171 -11.36 -9.59 -4.09
N ASP A 172 -11.06 -10.88 -4.02
CA ASP A 172 -11.13 -11.77 -5.16
C ASP A 172 -12.57 -11.75 -5.67
N ASN A 173 -12.82 -10.98 -6.73
CA ASN A 173 -14.11 -10.96 -7.39
C ASN A 173 -14.29 -12.32 -8.09
N GLU A 174 -14.92 -13.28 -7.40
CA GLU A 174 -15.45 -14.53 -7.98
C GLU A 174 -16.57 -14.28 -9.01
#